data_AF-A0AAE6ENA8-F1
#
_entry.id   AF-A0AAE6ENA8-F1
#
_cell.length_a   1.000
_cell.length_b   1.000
_cell.length_c   1.000
_cell.angle_alpha   90.00
_cell.angle_beta   90.00
_cell.angle_gamma   90.00
#
_symmetry.space_group_name_H-M   'P 1'
#
loop_
_entity.id
_entity.type
_entity.pdbx_description
1 polymer ?
#
loop_
_entity_poly.entity_id
_entity_poly.type
_entity_poly.pdbx_seq_one_letter_code
_entity_poly.pdbx_strand_id
1 'polypeptide(L)'
;MDDLHEPHPHSLARRHRGWKRSHGKVRYRQRRTSRLLRLRVDLQPCKFTRQSGFGRLQLSRLVWISQLLWRIVVRDQHLQIIEALGVAKEFDASAEAERRTAFLADYMQASSCGALVLGISGGVDSLTAGLLAQTAVNRLRGRGHKAEFIAVRLPYGTQADEADAQRGLASIGPDRVVTIDIKPAADAMMAEVCGDAGDLFETVRLDFHLGNIKARQRMIAQYALAGAVRGLVIGTDHAAEALMGFFTKFGDGAADVLPLSGLTKRRVRALAEYLGAPRDLVFKVPTADLESDAPLRPDEDVYGVTYDDIDDFLEGKPIGEPAFQRILATHVATAHKRALPLSPQ
;
A
#
# COMPACT_ATOMS: atom_id res chain seq x y z
N MET A 1 36.41 69.05 -20.39
CA MET A 1 35.32 69.09 -21.38
C MET A 1 34.85 67.68 -21.64
N ASP A 2 34.08 67.01 -20.80
CA ASP A 2 33.58 67.18 -19.42
C ASP A 2 33.16 65.74 -19.05
N ASP A 3 33.69 65.13 -17.99
CA ASP A 3 33.32 65.27 -16.58
C ASP A 3 31.91 64.74 -16.20
N LEU A 4 31.95 63.67 -15.38
CA LEU A 4 31.16 63.42 -14.15
C LEU A 4 29.66 63.06 -14.33
N HIS A 5 29.03 62.18 -13.54
CA HIS A 5 29.26 61.72 -12.18
C HIS A 5 28.45 60.43 -11.90
N GLU A 6 29.03 59.43 -11.24
CA GLU A 6 28.29 58.46 -10.42
C GLU A 6 27.72 59.12 -9.16
N PRO A 7 26.64 58.59 -8.56
CA PRO A 7 26.39 58.74 -7.13
C PRO A 7 26.57 57.42 -6.37
N HIS A 8 27.46 57.48 -5.39
CA HIS A 8 27.68 56.51 -4.31
C HIS A 8 26.68 56.74 -3.13
N PRO A 9 26.68 55.89 -2.07
CA PRO A 9 25.47 55.36 -1.44
C PRO A 9 24.98 56.17 -0.24
N HIS A 10 23.67 56.11 0.02
CA HIS A 10 23.09 56.57 1.27
C HIS A 10 22.99 55.44 2.29
N SER A 11 23.70 55.64 3.40
CA SER A 11 23.55 54.94 4.66
C SER A 11 22.25 55.35 5.35
N LEU A 12 21.44 54.36 5.75
CA LEU A 12 20.39 54.56 6.75
C LEU A 12 20.44 53.42 7.77
N ALA A 13 21.14 53.70 8.86
CA ALA A 13 20.98 52.99 10.11
C ALA A 13 19.58 53.31 10.68
N ARG A 14 18.73 52.29 10.84
CA ARG A 14 17.63 52.33 11.81
C ARG A 14 17.59 51.06 12.66
N ARG A 15 17.46 51.33 13.94
CA ARG A 15 17.52 50.43 15.08
C ARG A 15 16.25 49.59 15.22
N HIS A 16 16.46 48.39 15.77
CA HIS A 16 15.58 47.60 16.64
C HIS A 16 14.13 47.33 16.20
N ARG A 17 13.85 46.04 15.99
CA ARG A 17 12.90 45.31 16.85
C ARG A 17 13.24 43.81 16.85
N GLY A 18 13.71 43.34 18.01
CA GLY A 18 14.03 41.94 18.24
C GLY A 18 12.77 41.10 18.30
N TRP A 19 12.68 40.09 17.43
CA TRP A 19 11.78 38.97 17.61
C TRP A 19 12.53 37.85 18.31
N LYS A 20 12.26 37.67 19.61
CA LYS A 20 12.66 36.48 20.36
C LYS A 20 11.86 35.29 19.79
N ARG A 21 12.51 34.42 19.01
CA ARG A 21 12.00 33.08 18.70
C ARG A 21 12.06 32.23 19.96
N SER A 22 10.92 32.02 20.60
CA SER A 22 10.75 31.00 21.63
C SER A 22 10.90 29.62 20.99
N HIS A 23 12.03 28.96 21.26
CA HIS A 23 12.23 27.56 20.91
C HIS A 23 11.37 26.70 21.85
N GLY A 24 10.18 26.31 21.40
CA GLY A 24 9.40 25.26 22.02
C GLY A 24 10.16 23.95 21.89
N LYS A 25 10.78 23.50 22.99
CA LYS A 25 11.37 22.15 23.10
C LYS A 25 10.24 21.13 23.05
N VAL A 26 9.98 20.56 21.89
CA VAL A 26 9.18 19.33 21.77
C VAL A 26 10.03 18.19 22.33
N ARG A 27 9.72 17.74 23.55
CA ARG A 27 10.33 16.57 24.17
C ARG A 27 9.76 15.31 23.52
N TYR A 28 10.53 14.69 22.64
CA TYR A 28 10.28 13.33 22.18
C TYR A 28 10.53 12.35 23.34
N ARG A 29 9.46 11.80 23.92
CA ARG A 29 9.55 10.81 25.00
C ARG A 29 9.82 9.44 24.35
N GLN A 30 11.10 9.08 24.23
CA GLN A 30 11.51 7.72 23.85
C GLN A 30 10.87 6.73 24.83
N ARG A 31 9.95 5.90 24.33
CA ARG A 31 9.47 4.73 25.07
C ARG A 31 10.58 3.68 25.05
N ARG A 32 10.91 3.20 26.24
CA ARG A 32 11.92 2.19 26.51
C ARG A 32 11.66 0.90 25.75
N THR A 33 12.76 0.35 25.29
CA THR A 33 12.96 -0.91 24.59
C THR A 33 12.47 -2.12 25.38
N SER A 34 11.72 -3.00 24.72
CA SER A 34 11.49 -4.39 25.17
C SER A 34 12.65 -5.25 24.67
N ARG A 35 13.45 -5.79 25.61
CA ARG A 35 14.48 -6.79 25.37
C ARG A 35 13.83 -8.07 24.83
N LEU A 36 14.05 -8.39 23.56
CA LEU A 36 13.81 -9.72 23.01
C LEU A 36 14.94 -10.65 23.47
N LEU A 37 14.61 -11.57 24.39
CA LEU A 37 15.48 -12.70 24.73
C LEU A 37 15.49 -13.66 23.52
N ARG A 38 16.57 -13.68 22.73
CA ARG A 38 16.80 -14.73 21.73
C ARG A 38 17.19 -16.02 22.48
N LEU A 39 16.24 -16.94 22.63
CA LEU A 39 16.55 -18.33 22.95
C LEU A 39 17.05 -19.01 21.67
N ARG A 40 18.38 -19.16 21.55
CA ARG A 40 19.01 -20.05 20.58
C ARG A 40 18.90 -21.47 21.12
N VAL A 41 18.10 -22.32 20.48
CA VAL A 41 18.10 -23.76 20.76
C VAL A 41 19.06 -24.40 19.77
N ASP A 42 20.31 -24.64 20.20
CA ASP A 42 21.24 -25.49 19.46
C ASP A 42 20.79 -26.95 19.64
N LEU A 43 20.17 -27.51 18.61
CA LEU A 43 19.93 -28.96 18.53
C LEU A 43 21.20 -29.64 18.00
N GLN A 44 22.08 -30.09 18.89
CA GLN A 44 23.08 -31.07 18.53
C GLN A 44 22.44 -32.48 18.44
N PRO A 45 22.73 -33.27 17.39
CA PRO A 45 22.22 -34.63 17.28
C PRO A 45 22.97 -35.55 18.25
N CYS A 46 22.35 -35.83 19.40
CA CYS A 46 22.82 -36.87 20.31
C CYS A 46 22.47 -38.25 19.71
N LYS A 47 23.48 -39.03 19.34
CA LYS A 47 23.29 -40.43 18.93
C LYS A 47 22.80 -41.24 20.14
N PHE A 48 21.56 -41.73 20.11
CA PHE A 48 21.05 -42.63 21.15
C PHE A 48 21.01 -44.09 20.66
N THR A 49 21.77 -44.93 21.34
CA THR A 49 21.66 -46.38 21.32
C THR A 49 20.41 -46.83 22.07
N ARG A 50 19.76 -47.90 21.57
CA ARG A 50 18.50 -48.46 22.10
C ARG A 50 18.68 -48.96 23.54
N GLN A 51 17.92 -48.42 24.49
CA GLN A 51 17.48 -49.16 25.69
C GLN A 51 16.01 -48.86 26.07
N SER A 52 15.28 -49.96 26.23
CA SER A 52 14.08 -50.24 27.05
C SER A 52 13.04 -49.15 27.35
N GLY A 53 11.82 -49.35 26.82
CA GLY A 53 10.55 -49.44 27.57
C GLY A 53 9.93 -48.21 28.24
N PHE A 54 10.71 -47.30 28.82
CA PHE A 54 10.21 -46.18 29.64
C PHE A 54 10.15 -44.84 28.90
N GLY A 55 10.79 -44.73 27.72
CA GLY A 55 10.91 -43.48 26.95
C GLY A 55 9.68 -43.08 26.12
N ARG A 56 8.68 -43.97 25.96
CA ARG A 56 7.54 -43.73 25.04
C ARG A 56 6.52 -42.70 25.57
N LEU A 57 6.37 -42.60 26.90
CA LEU A 57 5.49 -41.64 27.58
C LEU A 57 6.11 -40.25 27.76
N GLN A 58 7.44 -40.13 27.82
CA GLN A 58 8.12 -38.83 27.91
C GLN A 58 8.27 -38.16 26.53
N LEU A 59 8.52 -38.94 25.48
CA LEU A 59 8.55 -38.44 24.09
C LEU A 59 7.20 -37.88 23.65
N SER A 60 6.08 -38.54 23.98
CA SER A 60 4.74 -38.02 23.65
C SER A 60 4.44 -36.70 24.36
N ARG A 61 4.88 -36.56 25.62
CA ARG A 61 4.68 -35.35 26.42
C ARG A 61 5.53 -34.18 25.93
N LEU A 62 6.77 -34.42 25.52
CA LEU A 62 7.66 -33.41 24.94
C LEU A 62 7.19 -32.94 23.55
N VAL A 63 6.73 -33.87 22.70
CA VAL A 63 6.11 -33.51 21.40
C VAL A 63 4.84 -32.69 21.62
N TRP A 64 4.01 -33.07 22.60
CA TRP A 64 2.79 -32.34 22.93
C TRP A 64 3.07 -30.93 23.49
N ILE A 65 4.07 -30.78 24.36
CA ILE A 65 4.51 -29.47 24.87
C ILE A 65 5.10 -28.61 23.75
N SER A 66 5.89 -29.18 22.85
CA SER A 66 6.44 -28.48 21.69
C SER A 66 5.34 -28.01 20.73
N GLN A 67 4.36 -28.87 20.43
CA GLN A 67 3.19 -28.49 19.63
C GLN A 67 2.33 -27.42 20.32
N LEU A 68 2.16 -27.50 21.64
CA LEU A 68 1.42 -26.50 22.40
C LEU A 68 2.13 -25.14 22.40
N LEU A 69 3.44 -25.12 22.64
CA LEU A 69 4.26 -23.90 22.59
C LEU A 69 4.28 -23.29 21.20
N TRP A 70 4.41 -24.11 20.16
CA TRP A 70 4.32 -23.65 18.77
C TRP A 70 2.95 -23.02 18.48
N ARG A 71 1.84 -23.66 18.89
CA ARG A 71 0.49 -23.09 18.74
C ARG A 71 0.32 -21.77 19.50
N ILE A 72 0.92 -21.61 20.67
CA ILE A 72 0.88 -20.35 21.43
C ILE A 72 1.66 -19.25 20.70
N VAL A 73 2.90 -19.52 20.27
CA VAL A 73 3.75 -18.54 19.57
C VAL A 73 3.15 -18.13 18.24
N VAL A 74 2.66 -19.09 17.46
CA VAL A 74 2.04 -18.82 16.15
C VAL A 74 0.74 -18.04 16.31
N ARG A 75 -0.07 -18.34 17.32
CA ARG A 75 -1.30 -17.59 17.60
C ARG A 75 -1.01 -16.15 18.05
N ASP A 76 0.04 -15.94 18.85
CA ASP A 76 0.48 -14.61 19.24
C ASP A 76 0.97 -13.81 18.02
N GLN A 77 1.75 -14.45 17.15
CA GLN A 77 2.20 -13.84 15.88
C GLN A 77 1.03 -13.48 14.95
N HIS A 78 0.02 -14.35 14.85
CA HIS A 78 -1.19 -14.10 14.04
C HIS A 78 -1.94 -12.85 14.51
N LEU A 79 -2.18 -12.73 15.81
CA LEU A 79 -2.86 -11.56 16.38
C LEU A 79 -2.03 -10.28 16.21
N GLN A 80 -0.70 -10.36 16.36
CA GLN A 80 0.21 -9.24 16.11
C GLN A 80 0.17 -8.77 14.65
N ILE A 81 0.03 -9.69 13.69
CA ILE A 81 -0.12 -9.33 12.27
C ILE A 81 -1.44 -8.59 12.04
N ILE A 82 -2.56 -9.10 12.57
CA ILE A 82 -3.88 -8.45 12.46
C ILE A 82 -3.83 -7.03 13.03
N GLU A 83 -3.26 -6.87 14.23
CA GLU A 83 -3.12 -5.57 14.88
C GLU A 83 -2.20 -4.62 14.09
N ALA A 84 -1.05 -5.11 13.63
CA ALA A 84 -0.09 -4.32 12.86
C ALA A 84 -0.66 -3.85 11.51
N LEU A 85 -1.55 -4.64 10.89
CA LEU A 85 -2.25 -4.26 9.66
C LEU A 85 -3.53 -3.43 9.92
N GLY A 86 -3.84 -3.13 11.18
CA GLY A 86 -4.93 -2.21 11.54
C GLY A 86 -6.32 -2.75 11.26
N VAL A 87 -6.51 -4.08 11.20
CA VAL A 87 -7.81 -4.68 10.91
C VAL A 87 -8.72 -4.57 12.13
N ALA A 88 -9.82 -3.82 11.98
CA ALA A 88 -10.79 -3.64 13.05
C ALA A 88 -11.57 -4.93 13.34
N LYS A 89 -11.90 -5.17 14.62
CA LYS A 89 -12.72 -6.32 15.01
C LYS A 89 -14.14 -6.24 14.47
N GLU A 90 -14.73 -5.06 14.54
CA GLU A 90 -16.07 -4.77 14.03
C GLU A 90 -15.97 -4.00 12.71
N PHE A 91 -17.01 -4.12 11.89
CA PHE A 91 -17.10 -3.42 10.62
C PHE A 91 -18.53 -2.94 10.40
N ASP A 92 -18.67 -1.65 10.12
CA ASP A 92 -19.88 -1.03 9.64
C ASP A 92 -19.51 -0.15 8.44
N ALA A 93 -20.13 -0.40 7.28
CA ALA A 93 -19.75 0.26 6.04
C ALA A 93 -20.01 1.77 6.08
N SER A 94 -21.08 2.20 6.78
CA SER A 94 -21.43 3.62 6.92
C SER A 94 -20.40 4.37 7.77
N ALA A 95 -20.06 3.81 8.93
CA ALA A 95 -19.06 4.38 9.84
C ALA A 95 -17.66 4.41 9.20
N GLU A 96 -17.28 3.36 8.48
CA GLU A 96 -15.98 3.32 7.78
C GLU A 96 -15.94 4.30 6.59
N ALA A 97 -17.04 4.47 5.85
CA ALA A 97 -17.15 5.50 4.80
C ALA A 97 -16.93 6.91 5.37
N GLU A 98 -17.61 7.23 6.49
CA GLU A 98 -17.48 8.52 7.16
C GLU A 98 -16.04 8.74 7.65
N ARG A 99 -15.49 7.77 8.38
CA ARG A 99 -14.14 7.83 8.94
C ARG A 99 -13.07 8.06 7.86
N ARG A 100 -13.15 7.32 6.75
CA ARG A 100 -12.15 7.38 5.66
C ARG A 100 -12.28 8.64 4.82
N THR A 101 -13.51 9.09 4.60
CA THR A 101 -13.79 10.39 3.95
C THR A 101 -13.26 11.55 4.80
N ALA A 102 -13.52 11.54 6.11
CA ALA A 102 -13.00 12.54 7.04
C ALA A 102 -11.46 12.52 7.06
N PHE A 103 -10.85 11.34 7.14
CA PHE A 103 -9.39 11.20 7.10
C PHE A 103 -8.77 11.85 5.85
N LEU A 104 -9.31 11.58 4.66
CA LEU A 104 -8.82 12.21 3.42
C LEU A 104 -8.99 13.73 3.43
N ALA A 105 -10.16 14.21 3.82
CA ALA A 105 -10.45 15.64 3.87
C ALA A 105 -9.54 16.38 4.85
N ASP A 106 -9.41 15.85 6.07
CA ASP A 106 -8.62 16.46 7.14
C ASP A 106 -7.12 16.45 6.81
N TYR A 107 -6.61 15.35 6.24
CA TYR A 107 -5.20 15.25 5.86
C TYR A 107 -4.85 16.16 4.67
N MET A 108 -5.72 16.24 3.66
CA MET A 108 -5.56 17.17 2.54
C MET A 108 -5.53 18.62 3.02
N GLN A 109 -6.44 18.98 3.93
CA GLN A 109 -6.47 20.32 4.53
C GLN A 109 -5.21 20.60 5.36
N ALA A 110 -4.79 19.68 6.22
CA ALA A 110 -3.59 19.82 7.05
C ALA A 110 -2.32 19.96 6.21
N SER A 111 -2.26 19.29 5.06
CA SER A 111 -1.14 19.35 4.11
C SER A 111 -1.16 20.58 3.23
N SER A 112 -2.23 21.39 3.29
CA SER A 112 -2.43 22.56 2.42
C SER A 112 -2.34 22.21 0.92
N CYS A 113 -2.82 21.02 0.56
CA CYS A 113 -2.85 20.51 -0.80
C CYS A 113 -4.18 20.85 -1.49
N GLY A 114 -4.12 21.10 -2.80
CA GLY A 114 -5.27 21.54 -3.60
C GLY A 114 -6.00 20.42 -4.33
N ALA A 115 -5.37 19.25 -4.47
CA ALA A 115 -5.97 18.12 -5.17
C ALA A 115 -5.64 16.76 -4.55
N LEU A 116 -6.49 15.78 -4.82
CA LEU A 116 -6.22 14.36 -4.68
C LEU A 116 -6.05 13.75 -6.07
N VAL A 117 -5.03 12.91 -6.26
CA VAL A 117 -4.73 12.25 -7.54
C VAL A 117 -4.76 10.74 -7.34
N LEU A 118 -5.47 10.01 -8.21
CA LEU A 118 -5.54 8.56 -8.15
C LEU A 118 -5.66 7.93 -9.55
N GLY A 119 -4.86 6.90 -9.79
CA GLY A 119 -5.03 5.99 -10.92
C GLY A 119 -6.29 5.13 -10.76
N ILE A 120 -7.21 5.21 -11.73
CA ILE A 120 -8.42 4.39 -11.76
C ILE A 120 -8.19 3.24 -12.71
N SER A 121 -8.04 2.01 -12.23
CA SER A 121 -7.70 0.85 -13.07
C SER A 121 -8.93 0.16 -13.69
N GLY A 122 -10.10 0.30 -13.06
CA GLY A 122 -11.29 -0.52 -13.33
C GLY A 122 -11.51 -1.63 -12.28
N GLY A 123 -10.56 -1.83 -11.37
CA GLY A 123 -10.70 -2.71 -10.21
C GLY A 123 -11.40 -2.04 -9.02
N VAL A 124 -11.95 -2.86 -8.13
CA VAL A 124 -12.76 -2.43 -6.97
C VAL A 124 -12.00 -1.51 -6.00
N ASP A 125 -10.70 -1.69 -5.83
CA ASP A 125 -9.93 -0.90 -4.85
C ASP A 125 -9.80 0.56 -5.32
N SER A 126 -9.40 0.76 -6.58
CA SER A 126 -9.34 2.10 -7.18
C SER A 126 -10.71 2.76 -7.28
N LEU A 127 -11.77 1.98 -7.54
CA LEU A 127 -13.16 2.46 -7.54
C LEU A 127 -13.58 2.97 -6.17
N THR A 128 -13.34 2.18 -5.12
CA THR A 128 -13.71 2.51 -3.74
C THR A 128 -12.93 3.72 -3.24
N ALA A 129 -11.61 3.75 -3.46
CA ALA A 129 -10.77 4.88 -3.10
C ALA A 129 -11.15 6.15 -3.87
N GLY A 130 -11.53 6.03 -5.16
CA GLY A 130 -12.02 7.14 -5.96
C GLY A 130 -13.33 7.73 -5.45
N LEU A 131 -14.30 6.88 -5.08
CA LEU A 131 -15.57 7.32 -4.47
C LEU A 131 -15.33 8.07 -3.15
N LEU A 132 -14.45 7.56 -2.29
CA LEU A 132 -14.05 8.25 -1.05
C LEU A 132 -13.37 9.58 -1.34
N ALA A 133 -12.46 9.63 -2.32
CA ALA A 133 -11.73 10.84 -2.71
C ALA A 133 -12.68 11.93 -3.22
N GLN A 134 -13.59 11.58 -4.14
CA GLN A 134 -14.58 12.53 -4.66
C GLN A 134 -15.50 13.05 -3.54
N THR A 135 -15.92 12.16 -2.63
CA THR A 135 -16.73 12.55 -1.47
C THR A 135 -15.97 13.51 -0.54
N ALA A 136 -14.67 13.26 -0.31
CA ALA A 136 -13.83 14.10 0.53
C ALA A 136 -13.63 15.51 -0.06
N VAL A 137 -13.36 15.63 -1.37
CA VAL A 137 -13.21 16.95 -2.01
C VAL A 137 -14.53 17.71 -2.08
N ASN A 138 -15.65 17.02 -2.32
CA ASN A 138 -17.00 17.62 -2.24
C ASN A 138 -17.26 18.21 -0.85
N ARG A 139 -16.92 17.47 0.21
CA ARG A 139 -17.03 17.93 1.60
C ARG A 139 -16.19 19.17 1.87
N LEU A 140 -14.93 19.18 1.42
CA LEU A 140 -14.04 20.33 1.57
C LEU A 140 -14.57 21.55 0.82
N ARG A 141 -15.08 21.38 -0.41
CA ARG A 141 -15.72 22.45 -1.17
C ARG A 141 -16.97 23.00 -0.48
N GLY A 142 -17.79 22.13 0.11
CA GLY A 142 -18.95 22.53 0.92
C GLY A 142 -18.58 23.37 2.15
N ARG A 143 -17.33 23.26 2.63
CA ARG A 143 -16.75 24.08 3.71
C ARG A 143 -16.01 25.34 3.21
N GLY A 144 -16.05 25.62 1.90
CA GLY A 144 -15.42 26.79 1.29
C GLY A 144 -13.94 26.62 0.92
N HIS A 145 -13.39 25.40 0.98
CA HIS A 145 -12.02 25.12 0.54
C HIS A 145 -11.96 24.86 -0.97
N LYS A 146 -10.82 25.20 -1.59
CA LYS A 146 -10.51 24.75 -2.96
C LYS A 146 -9.96 23.32 -2.87
N ALA A 147 -10.70 22.37 -3.42
CA ALA A 147 -10.32 20.97 -3.46
C ALA A 147 -10.82 20.35 -4.77
N GLU A 148 -10.00 19.51 -5.40
CA GLU A 148 -10.31 18.80 -6.66
C GLU A 148 -9.85 17.35 -6.56
N PHE A 149 -10.60 16.42 -7.13
CA PHE A 149 -10.17 15.04 -7.36
C PHE A 149 -9.88 14.81 -8.84
N ILE A 150 -8.64 14.40 -9.13
CA ILE A 150 -8.15 14.10 -10.47
C ILE A 150 -8.02 12.58 -10.60
N ALA A 151 -8.95 12.00 -11.35
CA ALA A 151 -8.88 10.59 -11.74
C ALA A 151 -7.95 10.44 -12.96
N VAL A 152 -7.04 9.47 -12.90
CA VAL A 152 -6.06 9.24 -13.96
C VAL A 152 -6.24 7.86 -14.56
N ARG A 153 -6.45 7.79 -15.88
CA ARG A 153 -6.36 6.55 -16.66
C ARG A 153 -4.90 6.35 -17.07
N LEU A 154 -4.38 5.15 -16.77
CA LEU A 154 -2.95 4.82 -16.95
C LEU A 154 -2.79 3.52 -17.75
N PRO A 155 -3.32 3.44 -18.98
CA PRO A 155 -3.22 2.25 -19.81
C PRO A 155 -1.78 2.02 -20.27
N TYR A 156 -1.46 0.77 -20.60
CA TYR A 156 -0.27 0.40 -21.35
C TYR A 156 -0.71 0.06 -22.79
N GLY A 157 -0.68 1.05 -23.68
CA GLY A 157 -1.27 0.94 -25.01
C GLY A 157 -2.80 0.80 -24.92
N THR A 158 -3.35 -0.30 -25.43
CA THR A 158 -4.79 -0.60 -25.33
C THR A 158 -5.06 -1.49 -24.13
N GLN A 159 -5.92 -1.03 -23.22
CA GLN A 159 -6.34 -1.81 -22.06
C GLN A 159 -7.57 -2.66 -22.40
N ALA A 160 -7.52 -3.96 -22.07
CA ALA A 160 -8.57 -4.92 -22.44
C ALA A 160 -9.92 -4.62 -21.77
N ASP A 161 -9.89 -4.14 -20.53
CA ASP A 161 -11.06 -3.82 -19.72
C ASP A 161 -11.32 -2.32 -19.58
N GLU A 162 -10.95 -1.53 -20.59
CA GLU A 162 -11.20 -0.07 -20.63
C GLU A 162 -12.67 0.27 -20.35
N ALA A 163 -13.61 -0.55 -20.82
CA ALA A 163 -15.03 -0.36 -20.57
C ALA A 163 -15.37 -0.33 -19.07
N ASP A 164 -14.77 -1.21 -18.26
CA ASP A 164 -14.99 -1.22 -16.81
C ASP A 164 -14.35 -0.01 -16.14
N ALA A 165 -13.18 0.41 -16.61
CA ALA A 165 -12.56 1.63 -16.10
C ALA A 165 -13.41 2.87 -16.39
N GLN A 166 -14.02 2.98 -17.57
CA GLN A 166 -14.96 4.05 -17.91
C GLN A 166 -16.23 4.00 -17.04
N ARG A 167 -16.77 2.81 -16.78
CA ARG A 167 -17.91 2.65 -15.87
C ARG A 167 -17.56 3.01 -14.43
N GLY A 168 -16.34 2.70 -13.99
CA GLY A 168 -15.80 3.13 -12.71
C GLY A 168 -15.72 4.65 -12.61
N LEU A 169 -15.14 5.32 -13.62
CA LEU A 169 -15.12 6.78 -13.70
C LEU A 169 -16.51 7.40 -13.66
N ALA A 170 -17.46 6.84 -14.42
CA ALA A 170 -18.85 7.31 -14.42
C ALA A 170 -19.52 7.16 -13.04
N SER A 171 -19.20 6.09 -12.30
CA SER A 171 -19.71 5.87 -10.94
C SER A 171 -19.09 6.84 -9.94
N ILE A 172 -17.81 7.18 -10.10
CA ILE A 172 -17.10 8.11 -9.21
C ILE A 172 -17.55 9.55 -9.44
N GLY A 173 -17.73 9.96 -10.70
CA GLY A 173 -17.98 11.35 -11.06
C GLY A 173 -16.82 12.28 -10.67
N PRO A 174 -15.57 12.00 -11.11
CA PRO A 174 -14.41 12.81 -10.74
C PRO A 174 -14.51 14.23 -11.31
N ASP A 175 -13.92 15.20 -10.60
CA ASP A 175 -13.88 16.59 -11.09
C ASP A 175 -13.11 16.71 -12.40
N ARG A 176 -12.06 15.89 -12.55
CA ARG A 176 -11.23 15.84 -13.75
C ARG A 176 -10.79 14.42 -14.06
N VAL A 177 -10.78 14.10 -15.35
CA VAL A 177 -10.18 12.87 -15.89
C VAL A 177 -8.99 13.23 -16.77
N VAL A 178 -7.86 12.55 -16.55
CA VAL A 178 -6.66 12.64 -17.39
C VAL A 178 -6.28 11.24 -17.84
N THR A 179 -5.82 11.09 -19.08
CA THR A 179 -5.31 9.81 -19.59
C THR A 179 -3.85 9.95 -19.97
N ILE A 180 -3.00 9.09 -19.42
CA ILE A 180 -1.56 9.02 -19.75
C ILE A 180 -1.23 7.59 -20.14
N ASP A 181 -0.91 7.35 -21.41
CA ASP A 181 -0.40 6.06 -21.87
C ASP A 181 1.04 5.87 -21.37
N ILE A 182 1.26 4.84 -20.56
CA ILE A 182 2.57 4.53 -19.98
C ILE A 182 3.45 3.68 -20.90
N LYS A 183 2.90 3.14 -22.00
CA LYS A 183 3.62 2.21 -22.89
C LYS A 183 4.94 2.78 -23.43
N PRO A 184 4.99 4.00 -23.98
CA PRO A 184 6.24 4.53 -24.51
C PRO A 184 7.35 4.61 -23.45
N ALA A 185 7.02 5.06 -22.24
CA ALA A 185 7.99 5.19 -21.15
C ALA A 185 8.42 3.84 -20.57
N ALA A 186 7.49 2.89 -20.45
CA ALA A 186 7.78 1.55 -19.94
C ALA A 186 8.67 0.76 -20.93
N ASP A 187 8.34 0.81 -22.22
CA ASP A 187 9.09 0.10 -23.26
C ASP A 187 10.49 0.67 -23.43
N ALA A 188 10.63 2.00 -23.44
CA ALA A 188 11.93 2.65 -23.53
C ALA A 188 12.84 2.24 -22.36
N MET A 189 12.31 2.22 -21.13
CA MET A 189 13.09 1.79 -19.96
C MET A 189 13.51 0.33 -20.04
N MET A 190 12.60 -0.56 -20.46
CA MET A 190 12.93 -1.98 -20.60
C MET A 190 13.97 -2.23 -21.70
N ALA A 191 13.85 -1.52 -22.84
CA ALA A 191 14.80 -1.61 -23.94
C ALA A 191 16.22 -1.18 -23.52
N GLU A 192 16.36 -0.06 -22.82
CA GLU A 192 17.67 0.40 -22.32
C GLU A 192 18.29 -0.60 -21.33
N VAL A 193 17.51 -1.10 -20.38
CA VAL A 193 17.98 -2.09 -19.40
C VAL A 193 18.42 -3.40 -20.07
N CYS A 194 17.64 -3.89 -21.04
CA CYS A 194 18.01 -5.10 -21.78
C CYS A 194 19.19 -4.89 -22.74
N GLY A 195 19.37 -3.67 -23.25
CA GLY A 195 20.48 -3.33 -24.14
C GLY A 195 21.84 -3.44 -23.46
N ASP A 196 21.96 -3.00 -22.20
CA ASP A 196 23.21 -3.01 -21.44
C ASP A 196 23.36 -4.24 -20.53
N ALA A 197 22.27 -4.72 -19.95
CA ALA A 197 22.27 -5.74 -18.88
C ALA A 197 21.32 -6.91 -19.15
N GLY A 198 21.04 -7.22 -20.43
CA GLY A 198 20.11 -8.28 -20.84
C GLY A 198 20.49 -9.68 -20.34
N ASP A 199 21.77 -9.94 -20.09
CA ASP A 199 22.29 -11.21 -19.56
C ASP A 199 21.88 -11.47 -18.10
N LEU A 200 21.47 -10.44 -17.36
CA LEU A 200 20.97 -10.57 -15.99
C LEU A 200 19.51 -11.09 -15.92
N PHE A 201 18.81 -11.15 -17.05
CA PHE A 201 17.39 -11.50 -17.08
C PHE A 201 17.16 -12.88 -17.67
N GLU A 202 16.36 -13.68 -16.95
CA GLU A 202 15.79 -14.89 -17.51
C GLU A 202 14.70 -14.51 -18.52
N THR A 203 14.79 -15.02 -19.76
CA THR A 203 13.84 -14.69 -20.84
C THR A 203 12.38 -14.94 -20.43
N VAL A 204 12.11 -16.02 -19.69
CA VAL A 204 10.77 -16.40 -19.21
C VAL A 204 10.18 -15.41 -18.19
N ARG A 205 11.00 -14.50 -17.62
CA ARG A 205 10.56 -13.54 -16.60
C ARG A 205 10.54 -12.09 -17.10
N LEU A 206 10.86 -11.86 -18.37
CA LEU A 206 10.92 -10.49 -18.92
C LEU A 206 9.59 -9.75 -18.76
N ASP A 207 8.46 -10.40 -19.00
CA ASP A 207 7.13 -9.80 -18.82
C ASP A 207 6.83 -9.46 -17.35
N PHE A 208 7.27 -10.28 -16.39
CA PHE A 208 7.18 -9.97 -14.97
C PHE A 208 7.98 -8.72 -14.60
N HIS A 209 9.19 -8.57 -15.16
CA HIS A 209 10.03 -7.38 -14.93
C HIS A 209 9.41 -6.13 -15.58
N LEU A 210 8.94 -6.25 -16.81
CA LEU A 210 8.22 -5.17 -17.49
C LEU A 210 6.94 -4.78 -16.74
N GLY A 211 6.19 -5.75 -16.19
CA GLY A 211 5.02 -5.50 -15.34
C GLY A 211 5.33 -4.61 -14.14
N ASN A 212 6.46 -4.85 -13.47
CA ASN A 212 6.92 -3.96 -12.40
C ASN A 212 7.37 -2.58 -12.90
N ILE A 213 7.96 -2.48 -14.10
CA ILE A 213 8.26 -1.17 -14.72
C ILE A 213 6.95 -0.43 -15.00
N LYS A 214 5.94 -1.08 -15.59
CA LYS A 214 4.61 -0.50 -15.82
C LYS A 214 4.04 0.09 -14.53
N ALA A 215 3.99 -0.67 -13.43
CA ALA A 215 3.52 -0.19 -12.14
C ALA A 215 4.27 1.05 -11.63
N ARG A 216 5.60 1.11 -11.80
CA ARG A 216 6.41 2.28 -11.43
C ARG A 216 6.20 3.48 -12.36
N GLN A 217 5.98 3.27 -13.65
CA GLN A 217 5.64 4.37 -14.56
C GLN A 217 4.27 4.98 -14.22
N ARG A 218 3.30 4.16 -13.79
CA ARG A 218 2.01 4.66 -13.26
C ARG A 218 2.21 5.53 -12.02
N MET A 219 3.11 5.14 -11.12
CA MET A 219 3.48 5.97 -9.96
C MET A 219 4.10 7.30 -10.39
N ILE A 220 5.08 7.28 -11.31
CA ILE A 220 5.74 8.51 -11.81
C ILE A 220 4.72 9.48 -12.42
N ALA A 221 3.80 8.97 -13.26
CA ALA A 221 2.77 9.80 -13.87
C ALA A 221 1.87 10.49 -12.83
N GLN A 222 1.42 9.75 -11.80
CA GLN A 222 0.59 10.31 -10.74
C GLN A 222 1.32 11.36 -9.91
N TYR A 223 2.58 11.10 -9.52
CA TYR A 223 3.38 12.07 -8.77
C TYR A 223 3.74 13.31 -9.60
N ALA A 224 3.96 13.17 -10.91
CA ALA A 224 4.16 14.32 -11.80
C ALA A 224 2.91 15.22 -11.86
N LEU A 225 1.72 14.62 -11.98
CA LEU A 225 0.45 15.34 -11.93
C LEU A 225 0.23 16.00 -10.56
N ALA A 226 0.41 15.25 -9.47
CA ALA A 226 0.28 15.77 -8.11
C ALA A 226 1.23 16.95 -7.85
N GLY A 227 2.49 16.86 -8.28
CA GLY A 227 3.46 17.95 -8.17
C GLY A 227 3.00 19.23 -8.89
N ALA A 228 2.39 19.10 -10.07
CA ALA A 228 1.90 20.24 -10.85
C ALA A 228 0.72 20.97 -10.19
N VAL A 229 -0.09 20.27 -9.40
CA VAL A 229 -1.33 20.81 -8.80
C VAL A 229 -1.24 20.99 -7.27
N ARG A 230 -0.04 20.79 -6.68
CA ARG A 230 0.15 20.69 -5.23
C ARG A 230 -0.85 19.70 -4.60
N GLY A 231 -0.91 18.51 -5.19
CA GLY A 231 -1.80 17.44 -4.77
C GLY A 231 -1.13 16.38 -3.91
N LEU A 232 -1.93 15.41 -3.48
CA LEU A 232 -1.51 14.18 -2.83
C LEU A 232 -1.88 12.98 -3.69
N VAL A 233 -0.98 12.01 -3.81
CA VAL A 233 -1.25 10.73 -4.48
C VAL A 233 -1.93 9.78 -3.50
N ILE A 234 -3.09 9.28 -3.88
CA ILE A 234 -3.82 8.25 -3.14
C ILE A 234 -3.29 6.88 -3.55
N GLY A 235 -3.02 6.01 -2.58
CA GLY A 235 -2.76 4.59 -2.80
C GLY A 235 -3.96 3.73 -2.40
N THR A 236 -4.08 2.57 -3.04
CA THR A 236 -5.21 1.65 -2.86
C THR A 236 -4.90 0.49 -1.91
N ASP A 237 -3.68 0.42 -1.38
CA ASP A 237 -3.25 -0.67 -0.49
C ASP A 237 -4.21 -0.79 0.71
N HIS A 238 -4.60 -2.04 0.96
CA HIS A 238 -5.49 -2.44 2.03
C HIS A 238 -4.94 -3.70 2.72
N ALA A 239 -5.54 -4.14 3.82
CA ALA A 239 -4.92 -5.15 4.70
C ALA A 239 -4.62 -6.49 3.99
N ALA A 240 -5.48 -6.92 3.06
CA ALA A 240 -5.25 -8.15 2.29
C ALA A 240 -4.07 -8.06 1.32
N GLU A 241 -3.90 -6.93 0.61
CA GLU A 241 -2.72 -6.70 -0.25
C GLU A 241 -1.45 -6.52 0.59
N ALA A 242 -1.54 -5.77 1.68
CA ALA A 242 -0.44 -5.56 2.61
C ALA A 242 0.04 -6.89 3.23
N LEU A 243 -0.88 -7.76 3.65
CA LEU A 243 -0.58 -9.07 4.21
C LEU A 243 0.27 -9.90 3.26
N MET A 244 -0.17 -9.98 1.99
CA MET A 244 0.48 -10.76 0.94
C MET A 244 1.65 -10.03 0.28
N GLY A 245 1.85 -8.74 0.59
CA GLY A 245 2.83 -7.88 -0.08
C GLY A 245 2.58 -7.80 -1.58
N PHE A 246 1.32 -7.82 -2.01
CA PHE A 246 0.91 -7.90 -3.40
C PHE A 246 0.76 -6.53 -4.03
N PHE A 247 1.89 -5.86 -4.13
CA PHE A 247 2.04 -4.59 -4.81
C PHE A 247 3.49 -4.48 -5.30
N THR A 248 3.72 -3.69 -6.33
CA THR A 248 5.08 -3.36 -6.76
C THR A 248 5.67 -2.36 -5.77
N LYS A 249 6.81 -2.71 -5.17
CA LYS A 249 7.54 -1.79 -4.28
C LYS A 249 7.96 -0.56 -5.06
N PHE A 250 7.57 0.61 -4.56
CA PHE A 250 7.73 1.91 -5.22
C PHE A 250 6.99 2.05 -6.57
N GLY A 251 6.01 1.20 -6.83
CA GLY A 251 5.00 1.37 -7.88
C GLY A 251 3.69 1.86 -7.25
N ASP A 252 2.65 1.06 -7.40
CA ASP A 252 1.35 1.23 -6.72
C ASP A 252 1.46 1.29 -5.19
N GLY A 253 2.46 0.62 -4.59
CA GLY A 253 2.74 0.73 -3.16
C GLY A 253 3.37 2.05 -2.70
N ALA A 254 3.67 3.00 -3.60
CA ALA A 254 4.14 4.34 -3.23
C ALA A 254 3.03 5.37 -3.41
N ALA A 255 2.56 5.90 -2.30
CA ALA A 255 1.52 6.93 -2.22
C ALA A 255 1.69 7.79 -0.97
N ASP A 256 0.99 8.91 -0.91
CA ASP A 256 1.03 9.83 0.23
C ASP A 256 0.00 9.47 1.31
N VAL A 257 -1.15 8.89 0.90
CA VAL A 257 -2.25 8.49 1.78
C VAL A 257 -2.90 7.18 1.34
N LEU A 258 -3.35 6.37 2.31
CA LEU A 258 -3.93 5.05 2.09
C LEU A 258 -5.32 4.95 2.74
N PRO A 259 -6.38 5.48 2.08
CA PRO A 259 -7.73 5.48 2.65
C PRO A 259 -8.36 4.10 2.79
N LEU A 260 -7.79 3.03 2.22
CA LEU A 260 -8.30 1.66 2.32
C LEU A 260 -7.51 0.79 3.33
N SER A 261 -6.45 1.32 3.93
CA SER A 261 -5.65 0.59 4.92
C SER A 261 -6.51 0.03 6.06
N GLY A 262 -6.22 -1.20 6.50
CA GLY A 262 -6.99 -1.93 7.52
C GLY A 262 -8.26 -2.65 7.03
N LEU A 263 -8.65 -2.50 5.75
CA LEU A 263 -9.78 -3.26 5.19
C LEU A 263 -9.34 -4.61 4.60
N THR A 264 -10.11 -5.66 4.90
CA THR A 264 -10.08 -6.93 4.16
C THR A 264 -10.76 -6.76 2.80
N LYS A 265 -10.53 -7.66 1.84
CA LYS A 265 -11.05 -7.51 0.47
C LYS A 265 -12.58 -7.46 0.46
N ARG A 266 -13.24 -8.33 1.23
CA ARG A 266 -14.70 -8.31 1.40
C ARG A 266 -15.21 -7.01 2.03
N ARG A 267 -14.43 -6.37 2.91
CA ARG A 267 -14.81 -5.07 3.51
C ARG A 267 -14.61 -3.90 2.55
N VAL A 268 -13.61 -3.96 1.66
CA VAL A 268 -13.49 -3.02 0.52
C VAL A 268 -14.73 -3.15 -0.37
N ARG A 269 -15.13 -4.37 -0.73
CA ARG A 269 -16.35 -4.61 -1.53
C ARG A 269 -17.62 -4.08 -0.85
N ALA A 270 -17.81 -4.36 0.42
CA ALA A 270 -18.97 -3.87 1.18
C ALA A 270 -19.00 -2.33 1.27
N LEU A 271 -17.83 -1.70 1.43
CA LEU A 271 -17.71 -0.24 1.42
C LEU A 271 -18.03 0.35 0.03
N ALA A 272 -17.59 -0.31 -1.05
CA ALA A 272 -17.91 0.08 -2.42
C ALA A 272 -19.43 0.04 -2.68
N GLU A 273 -20.10 -1.06 -2.31
CA GLU A 273 -21.56 -1.19 -2.44
C GLU A 273 -22.28 -0.10 -1.64
N TYR A 274 -21.85 0.18 -0.41
CA TYR A 274 -22.43 1.25 0.42
C TYR A 274 -22.29 2.63 -0.22
N LEU A 275 -21.16 2.89 -0.89
CA LEU A 275 -20.91 4.14 -1.62
C LEU A 275 -21.64 4.20 -2.98
N GLY A 276 -22.45 3.20 -3.32
CA GLY A 276 -23.27 3.17 -4.53
C GLY A 276 -22.57 2.61 -5.78
N ALA A 277 -21.44 1.92 -5.61
CA ALA A 277 -20.77 1.28 -6.74
C ALA A 277 -21.63 0.16 -7.36
N PRO A 278 -21.67 0.04 -8.70
CA PRO A 278 -22.35 -1.06 -9.39
C PRO A 278 -21.80 -2.43 -8.94
N ARG A 279 -22.69 -3.32 -8.52
CA ARG A 279 -22.33 -4.62 -7.96
C ARG A 279 -21.43 -5.46 -8.88
N ASP A 280 -21.66 -5.42 -10.18
CA ASP A 280 -20.86 -6.15 -11.15
C ASP A 280 -19.43 -5.62 -11.30
N LEU A 281 -19.18 -4.32 -11.03
CA LEU A 281 -17.81 -3.79 -10.89
C LEU A 281 -17.18 -4.20 -9.56
N VAL A 282 -17.96 -4.24 -8.48
CA VAL A 282 -17.48 -4.59 -7.13
C VAL A 282 -17.01 -6.04 -7.05
N PHE A 283 -17.74 -6.97 -7.68
CA PHE A 283 -17.46 -8.41 -7.63
C PHE A 283 -16.77 -8.93 -8.89
N LYS A 284 -16.26 -8.04 -9.75
CA LYS A 284 -15.35 -8.43 -10.84
C LYS A 284 -14.15 -9.19 -10.27
N VAL A 285 -13.68 -10.19 -11.02
CA VAL A 285 -12.49 -10.97 -10.66
C VAL A 285 -11.29 -10.02 -10.48
N PRO A 286 -10.63 -9.99 -9.31
CA PRO A 286 -9.44 -9.15 -9.09
C PRO A 286 -8.25 -9.62 -9.92
N THR A 287 -7.60 -8.67 -10.59
CA THR A 287 -6.42 -8.90 -11.44
C THR A 287 -5.50 -7.69 -11.40
N ALA A 288 -4.18 -7.90 -11.35
CA ALA A 288 -3.21 -6.79 -11.42
C ALA A 288 -2.97 -6.22 -12.83
N ASP A 289 -3.31 -6.97 -13.89
CA ASP A 289 -3.09 -6.63 -15.31
C ASP A 289 -1.68 -6.09 -15.63
N LEU A 290 -0.66 -6.82 -15.18
CA LEU A 290 0.76 -6.43 -15.36
C LEU A 290 1.49 -7.28 -16.41
N GLU A 291 1.17 -8.58 -16.49
CA GLU A 291 1.79 -9.56 -17.38
C GLU A 291 1.17 -9.46 -18.79
N SER A 292 2.00 -9.21 -19.81
CA SER A 292 1.50 -9.01 -21.20
C SER A 292 1.11 -10.33 -21.87
N ASP A 293 1.74 -11.43 -21.44
CA ASP A 293 1.54 -12.80 -21.89
C ASP A 293 0.40 -13.52 -21.14
N ALA A 294 0.02 -13.01 -19.96
CA ALA A 294 -1.12 -13.46 -19.18
C ALA A 294 -1.98 -12.27 -18.69
N PRO A 295 -2.62 -11.52 -19.61
CA PRO A 295 -3.46 -10.38 -19.23
C PRO A 295 -4.61 -10.86 -18.35
N LEU A 296 -4.98 -10.03 -17.36
CA LEU A 296 -6.06 -10.32 -16.41
C LEU A 296 -5.90 -11.65 -15.64
N ARG A 297 -4.66 -12.11 -15.39
CA ARG A 297 -4.41 -13.27 -14.51
C ARG A 297 -5.01 -13.01 -13.11
N PRO A 298 -5.84 -13.92 -12.57
CA PRO A 298 -6.40 -13.79 -11.23
C PRO A 298 -5.32 -13.73 -10.16
N ASP A 299 -5.49 -12.84 -9.19
CA ASP A 299 -4.51 -12.68 -8.10
C ASP A 299 -4.38 -13.97 -7.26
N GLU A 300 -5.48 -14.71 -7.09
CA GLU A 300 -5.52 -15.99 -6.35
C GLU A 300 -4.63 -17.08 -6.97
N ASP A 301 -4.49 -17.08 -8.30
CA ASP A 301 -3.58 -18.00 -9.01
C ASP A 301 -2.10 -17.68 -8.72
N VAL A 302 -1.81 -16.43 -8.36
CA VAL A 302 -0.47 -15.99 -7.94
C VAL A 302 -0.25 -16.29 -6.45
N TYR A 303 -1.26 -16.05 -5.62
CA TYR A 303 -1.19 -16.29 -4.18
C TYR A 303 -1.07 -17.78 -3.83
N GLY A 304 -1.79 -18.64 -4.55
CA GLY A 304 -2.03 -20.02 -4.15
C GLY A 304 -2.93 -20.14 -2.91
N VAL A 305 -3.67 -19.08 -2.58
CA VAL A 305 -4.72 -19.01 -1.54
C VAL A 305 -5.83 -18.07 -2.03
N THR A 306 -7.05 -18.27 -1.53
CA THR A 306 -8.20 -17.44 -1.90
C THR A 306 -8.25 -16.14 -1.10
N TYR A 307 -8.96 -15.14 -1.60
CA TYR A 307 -9.28 -13.94 -0.83
C TYR A 307 -10.13 -14.24 0.39
N ASP A 308 -10.95 -15.30 0.37
CA ASP A 308 -11.71 -15.71 1.54
C ASP A 308 -10.80 -16.26 2.65
N ASP A 309 -9.78 -17.04 2.31
CA ASP A 309 -8.76 -17.47 3.27
C ASP A 309 -7.98 -16.28 3.86
N ILE A 310 -7.61 -15.32 3.00
CA ILE A 310 -6.90 -14.10 3.41
C ILE A 310 -7.76 -13.26 4.35
N ASP A 311 -9.01 -13.02 3.98
CA ASP A 311 -9.94 -12.23 4.77
C ASP A 311 -10.28 -12.92 6.09
N ASP A 312 -10.48 -14.24 6.09
CA ASP A 312 -10.71 -15.02 7.31
C ASP A 312 -9.47 -15.01 8.22
N PHE A 313 -8.26 -15.11 7.67
CA PHE A 313 -7.03 -14.91 8.44
C PHE A 313 -7.01 -13.53 9.10
N LEU A 314 -7.28 -12.46 8.36
CA LEU A 314 -7.25 -11.09 8.86
C LEU A 314 -8.37 -10.79 9.86
N GLU A 315 -9.50 -11.48 9.77
CA GLU A 315 -10.63 -11.37 10.67
C GLU A 315 -10.53 -12.29 11.90
N GLY A 316 -9.43 -13.03 12.03
CA GLY A 316 -9.18 -13.94 13.16
C GLY A 316 -10.06 -15.19 13.16
N LYS A 317 -10.63 -15.54 12.00
CA LYS A 317 -11.44 -16.74 11.78
C LYS A 317 -10.54 -17.96 11.54
N PRO A 318 -11.01 -19.18 11.82
CA PRO A 318 -10.26 -20.39 11.53
C PRO A 318 -10.14 -20.61 10.01
N ILE A 319 -8.94 -20.96 9.56
CA ILE A 319 -8.65 -21.33 8.16
C ILE A 319 -7.86 -22.64 8.10
N GLY A 320 -7.76 -23.25 6.92
CA GLY A 320 -6.98 -24.46 6.71
C GLY A 320 -5.48 -24.26 6.95
N GLU A 321 -4.82 -25.26 7.54
CA GLU A 321 -3.38 -25.21 7.86
C GLU A 321 -2.49 -24.88 6.65
N PRO A 322 -2.70 -25.44 5.44
CA PRO A 322 -1.89 -25.08 4.27
C PRO A 322 -1.99 -23.60 3.89
N ALA A 323 -3.20 -23.04 3.90
CA ALA A 323 -3.44 -21.63 3.61
C ALA A 323 -2.80 -20.74 4.68
N PHE A 324 -2.95 -21.10 5.96
CA PHE A 324 -2.33 -20.38 7.09
C PHE A 324 -0.81 -20.28 6.94
N GLN A 325 -0.14 -21.41 6.68
CA GLN A 325 1.32 -21.42 6.52
C GLN A 325 1.77 -20.62 5.28
N ARG A 326 1.03 -20.72 4.17
CA ARG A 326 1.31 -19.96 2.94
C ARG A 326 1.20 -18.45 3.17
N ILE A 327 0.15 -18.00 3.86
CA ILE A 327 -0.06 -16.60 4.21
C ILE A 327 1.07 -16.10 5.13
N LEU A 328 1.38 -16.85 6.20
CA LEU A 328 2.41 -16.46 7.17
C LEU A 328 3.80 -16.35 6.52
N ALA A 329 4.17 -17.35 5.70
CA ALA A 329 5.45 -17.35 4.99
C ALA A 329 5.54 -16.17 4.02
N THR A 330 4.47 -15.89 3.26
CA THR A 330 4.41 -14.75 2.33
C THR A 330 4.53 -13.42 3.08
N HIS A 331 3.83 -13.29 4.22
CA HIS A 331 3.92 -12.09 5.04
C HIS A 331 5.36 -11.83 5.49
N VAL A 332 6.04 -12.85 6.02
CA VAL A 332 7.44 -12.71 6.45
C VAL A 332 8.36 -12.35 5.27
N ALA A 333 8.22 -13.05 4.14
CA ALA A 333 9.06 -12.83 2.96
C ALA A 333 8.91 -11.40 2.39
N THR A 334 7.73 -10.81 2.53
CA THR A 334 7.41 -9.47 1.99
C THR A 334 7.54 -8.34 3.00
N ALA A 335 8.03 -8.60 4.22
CA ALA A 335 8.17 -7.59 5.28
C ALA A 335 8.94 -6.33 4.82
N HIS A 336 9.93 -6.50 3.95
CA HIS A 336 10.70 -5.41 3.38
C HIS A 336 9.87 -4.42 2.52
N LYS A 337 8.66 -4.78 2.08
CA LYS A 337 7.77 -3.91 1.32
C LYS A 337 6.95 -2.98 2.22
N ARG A 338 6.71 -3.37 3.48
CA ARG A 338 5.92 -2.61 4.48
C ARG A 338 6.78 -1.78 5.42
N ALA A 339 8.09 -1.74 5.19
CA ALA A 339 9.04 -0.98 5.98
C ALA A 339 9.74 0.08 5.13
N LEU A 340 10.13 1.18 5.79
CA LEU A 340 11.14 2.09 5.25
C LEU A 340 12.45 1.32 4.97
N PRO A 341 13.34 1.87 4.13
CA PRO A 341 14.68 1.31 3.96
C PRO A 341 15.36 1.04 5.31
N LEU A 342 15.86 -0.18 5.49
CA LEU A 342 16.51 -0.58 6.74
C LEU A 342 17.83 0.21 6.91
N SER A 343 17.99 0.86 8.05
CA SER A 343 19.25 1.49 8.45
C SER A 343 19.97 0.62 9.49
N PRO A 344 21.32 0.57 9.49
CA PRO A 344 22.07 0.06 10.63
C PRO A 344 21.66 0.83 11.89
N GLN A 345 21.32 0.11 12.97
CA GLN A 345 20.93 0.69 14.26
C GLN A 345 22.09 0.67 15.25
#